data_AF-A0A964MBP6-F1
#
_entry.id   AF-A0A964MBP6-F1
#
_cell.length_a   1.000
_cell.length_b   1.000
_cell.length_c   1.000
_cell.angle_alpha   90.00
_cell.angle_beta   90.00
_cell.angle_gamma   90.00
#
_symmetry.space_group_name_H-M   'P 1'
#
loop_
_entity.id
_entity.type
_entity.pdbx_description
1 polymer ?
#
loop_
_entity_poly.entity_id
_entity_poly.type
_entity_poly.pdbx_seq_one_letter_code
_entity_poly.pdbx_strand_id
1 'polypeptide(L)'
;MAEDRTHPFRPLRLWLTADDGRAVPRHWPYAIQLQRADLLDKVGEWGAAEAIYGAAADWCRSNGFRAELAEAVIWLCRLRRNMGKGEGQLPLVGESLAICEALGDQRGMIRGHVNLGLVHALEGRLAAAAAEYRTAIALAERTGL
;
A
#
# COMPACT_ATOMS: atom_id res chain seq x y z
N MET A 1 -1.63 6.77 -25.68
CA MET A 1 -2.79 7.44 -25.05
C MET A 1 -4.01 7.16 -25.89
N ALA A 2 -4.89 6.26 -25.44
CA ALA A 2 -6.20 6.05 -26.07
C ALA A 2 -7.21 5.90 -24.93
N GLU A 3 -8.02 6.93 -24.74
CA GLU A 3 -9.15 6.92 -23.80
C GLU A 3 -10.25 6.02 -24.38
N ASP A 4 -10.51 4.88 -23.74
CA ASP A 4 -11.75 4.13 -23.95
C ASP A 4 -12.90 4.93 -23.32
N ARG A 5 -13.66 5.62 -24.17
CA ARG A 5 -14.76 6.54 -23.85
C ARG A 5 -16.13 5.85 -23.82
N THR A 6 -16.23 4.63 -23.31
CA THR A 6 -17.51 3.88 -23.34
C THR A 6 -18.49 4.21 -22.21
N HIS A 7 -18.14 5.03 -21.21
CA HIS A 7 -19.10 5.37 -20.12
C HIS A 7 -19.00 6.83 -19.63
N PRO A 8 -20.01 7.69 -19.87
CA PRO A 8 -19.96 9.14 -19.63
C PRO A 8 -20.07 9.59 -18.16
N PHE A 9 -20.25 8.68 -17.20
CA PHE A 9 -20.35 9.01 -15.76
C PHE A 9 -19.49 8.09 -14.89
N ARG A 10 -18.20 8.01 -15.19
CA ARG A 10 -17.23 7.44 -14.23
C ARG A 10 -16.62 8.56 -13.42
N PRO A 11 -17.04 8.79 -12.16
CA PRO A 11 -16.23 9.61 -11.28
C PRO A 11 -14.86 8.95 -11.16
N LEU A 12 -13.82 9.67 -11.63
CA LEU A 12 -12.39 9.31 -11.66
C LEU A 12 -11.81 8.84 -10.31
N ARG A 13 -12.63 8.76 -9.26
CA ARG A 13 -12.23 8.52 -7.88
C ARG A 13 -12.55 7.13 -7.37
N LEU A 14 -13.27 6.31 -8.14
CA LEU A 14 -13.96 5.19 -7.55
C LEU A 14 -13.61 3.83 -8.12
N TRP A 15 -12.96 3.62 -9.26
CA TRP A 15 -13.01 2.29 -9.88
C TRP A 15 -11.65 1.68 -10.21
N LEU A 16 -11.36 0.49 -9.66
CA LEU A 16 -10.22 -0.36 -10.04
C LEU A 16 -10.71 -1.56 -10.86
N THR A 17 -9.97 -1.89 -11.91
CA THR A 17 -10.16 -3.12 -12.69
C THR A 17 -9.74 -4.33 -11.88
N ALA A 18 -10.61 -5.33 -11.73
CA ALA A 18 -10.20 -6.66 -11.30
C ALA A 18 -9.98 -7.53 -12.53
N ASP A 19 -8.86 -8.26 -12.56
CA ASP A 19 -8.74 -9.41 -13.45
C ASP A 19 -9.54 -10.57 -12.82
N ASP A 20 -10.71 -10.85 -13.39
CA ASP A 20 -11.60 -11.95 -13.00
C ASP A 20 -11.63 -13.05 -14.07
N GLY A 21 -10.62 -13.09 -14.96
CA GLY A 21 -10.50 -14.07 -16.03
C GLY A 21 -11.53 -13.88 -17.16
N ARG A 22 -12.24 -12.74 -17.20
CA ARG A 22 -13.21 -12.42 -18.26
C ARG A 22 -12.57 -11.64 -19.38
N ALA A 23 -13.13 -11.80 -20.59
CA ALA A 23 -12.70 -11.09 -21.79
C ALA A 23 -12.87 -9.55 -21.72
N VAL A 24 -13.72 -9.04 -20.82
CA VAL A 24 -13.93 -7.61 -20.61
C VAL A 24 -13.71 -7.27 -19.14
N PRO A 25 -12.73 -6.42 -18.80
CA PRO A 25 -12.42 -6.06 -17.42
C PRO A 25 -13.60 -5.38 -16.72
N ARG A 26 -14.02 -5.94 -15.58
CA ARG A 26 -14.99 -5.28 -14.71
C ARG A 26 -14.30 -4.32 -13.75
N HIS A 27 -14.96 -3.20 -13.60
CA HIS A 27 -14.53 -2.12 -12.74
C HIS A 27 -15.33 -2.21 -11.44
N TRP A 28 -14.65 -2.11 -10.31
CA TRP A 28 -15.29 -2.14 -8.98
C TRP A 28 -14.83 -0.97 -8.12
N PRO A 29 -15.64 -0.54 -7.13
CA PRO A 29 -15.26 0.54 -6.25
C PRO A 29 -13.89 0.30 -5.58
N TYR A 30 -13.03 1.32 -5.47
CA TYR A 30 -11.69 1.24 -4.88
C TYR A 30 -11.73 0.59 -3.49
N ALA A 31 -12.63 1.08 -2.63
CA ALA A 31 -12.82 0.54 -1.30
C ALA A 31 -13.26 -0.93 -1.29
N ILE A 32 -14.12 -1.34 -2.24
CA ILE A 32 -14.58 -2.73 -2.36
C ILE A 32 -13.43 -3.65 -2.81
N GLN A 33 -12.57 -3.15 -3.69
CA GLN A 33 -11.40 -3.90 -4.14
C GLN A 33 -10.38 -4.07 -3.01
N LEU A 34 -10.16 -3.05 -2.19
CA LEU A 34 -9.31 -3.19 -1.00
C LEU A 34 -9.88 -4.21 0.00
N GLN A 35 -11.19 -4.19 0.25
CA GLN A 35 -11.84 -5.20 1.11
C GLN A 35 -11.70 -6.61 0.54
N ARG A 36 -11.84 -6.76 -0.78
CA ARG A 36 -11.59 -8.04 -1.46
C ARG A 36 -10.13 -8.48 -1.29
N ALA A 37 -9.17 -7.58 -1.43
CA ALA A 37 -7.75 -7.88 -1.25
C ALA A 37 -7.44 -8.32 0.20
N ASP A 38 -8.05 -7.68 1.21
CA ASP A 38 -7.93 -8.10 2.62
C ASP A 38 -8.52 -9.50 2.85
N LEU A 39 -9.65 -9.82 2.21
CA LEU A 39 -10.22 -11.16 2.28
C LEU A 39 -9.30 -12.19 1.61
N LEU A 40 -8.77 -11.89 0.42
CA LEU A 40 -7.84 -12.76 -0.32
C LEU A 40 -6.55 -13.03 0.48
N ASP A 41 -6.01 -12.00 1.15
CA ASP A 41 -4.88 -12.14 2.08
C ASP A 41 -5.18 -13.16 3.19
N LYS A 42 -6.36 -13.04 3.83
CA LYS A 42 -6.79 -13.93 4.92
C LYS A 42 -7.01 -15.38 4.47
N VAL A 43 -7.45 -15.61 3.23
CA VAL A 43 -7.68 -16.97 2.70
C VAL A 43 -6.44 -17.57 2.01
N GLY A 44 -5.31 -16.86 1.99
CA GLY A 44 -4.04 -17.35 1.42
C GLY A 44 -3.89 -17.15 -0.09
N GLU A 45 -4.83 -16.46 -0.73
CA GLU A 45 -4.81 -16.15 -2.17
C GLU A 45 -3.93 -14.91 -2.44
N TRP A 46 -2.67 -14.99 -2.00
CA TRP A 46 -1.78 -13.83 -1.92
C TRP A 46 -1.43 -13.23 -3.28
N GLY A 47 -1.35 -14.04 -4.35
CA GLY A 47 -1.09 -13.51 -5.70
C GLY A 47 -2.21 -12.60 -6.20
N ALA A 48 -3.46 -12.98 -5.94
CA ALA A 48 -4.61 -12.15 -6.30
C ALA A 48 -4.70 -10.89 -5.43
N ALA A 49 -4.37 -10.99 -4.14
CA ALA A 49 -4.28 -9.83 -3.25
C ALA A 49 -3.18 -8.84 -3.69
N GLU A 50 -2.01 -9.35 -4.09
CA GLU A 50 -0.88 -8.53 -4.53
C GLU A 50 -1.22 -7.76 -5.80
N ALA A 51 -1.90 -8.41 -6.75
CA ALA A 51 -2.37 -7.75 -7.97
C ALA A 51 -3.31 -6.57 -7.68
N ILE A 52 -4.24 -6.74 -6.73
CA ILE A 52 -5.20 -5.67 -6.37
C ILE A 52 -4.50 -4.51 -5.67
N TYR A 53 -3.68 -4.78 -4.65
CA TYR A 53 -2.99 -3.71 -3.93
C TYR A 53 -1.94 -3.02 -4.82
N GLY A 54 -1.30 -3.74 -5.74
CA GLY A 54 -0.38 -3.19 -6.74
C GLY A 54 -1.10 -2.24 -7.69
N ALA A 55 -2.21 -2.68 -8.26
CA ALA A 55 -3.05 -1.83 -9.12
C ALA A 55 -3.58 -0.60 -8.38
N ALA A 56 -3.94 -0.74 -7.10
CA ALA A 56 -4.36 0.37 -6.24
C ALA A 56 -3.23 1.40 -6.07
N ALA A 57 -2.01 0.97 -5.78
CA ALA A 57 -0.85 1.85 -5.65
C ALA A 57 -0.52 2.56 -6.97
N ASP A 58 -0.46 1.82 -8.08
CA ASP A 58 -0.15 2.40 -9.40
C ASP A 58 -1.19 3.40 -9.86
N TRP A 59 -2.47 3.12 -9.57
CA TRP A 59 -3.56 4.04 -9.84
C TRP A 59 -3.47 5.31 -8.98
N CYS A 60 -3.22 5.18 -7.68
CA CYS A 60 -3.04 6.33 -6.80
C CYS A 60 -1.85 7.19 -7.23
N ARG A 61 -0.75 6.54 -7.65
CA ARG A 61 0.44 7.21 -8.20
C ARG A 61 0.13 7.98 -9.47
N SER A 62 -0.57 7.36 -10.42
CA SER A 62 -0.90 7.95 -11.72
C SER A 62 -1.89 9.12 -11.62
N ASN A 63 -2.75 9.12 -10.60
CA ASN A 63 -3.76 10.16 -10.39
C ASN A 63 -3.37 11.20 -9.32
N GLY A 64 -2.20 11.06 -8.68
CA GLY A 64 -1.72 12.00 -7.67
C GLY A 64 -2.39 11.90 -6.30
N PHE A 65 -3.06 10.78 -6.00
CA PHE A 65 -3.70 10.52 -4.71
C PHE A 65 -2.66 10.08 -3.67
N ARG A 66 -1.97 11.06 -3.09
CA ARG A 66 -0.80 10.86 -2.21
C ARG A 66 -1.15 10.09 -0.93
N ALA A 67 -2.21 10.46 -0.22
CA ALA A 67 -2.59 9.79 1.02
C ALA A 67 -3.00 8.33 0.78
N GLU A 68 -3.79 8.09 -0.27
CA GLU A 68 -4.24 6.76 -0.66
C GLU A 68 -3.10 5.89 -1.18
N LEU A 69 -2.11 6.47 -1.87
CA LEU A 69 -0.87 5.79 -2.25
C LEU A 69 -0.09 5.30 -1.03
N ALA A 70 0.07 6.16 -0.01
CA ALA A 70 0.76 5.81 1.22
C ALA A 70 0.11 4.61 1.92
N GLU A 71 -1.23 4.60 1.98
CA GLU A 71 -2.02 3.47 2.49
C GLU A 71 -1.87 2.21 1.63
N ALA A 72 -2.03 2.31 0.30
CA ALA A 72 -1.90 1.17 -0.62
C ALA A 72 -0.54 0.46 -0.48
N VAL A 73 0.52 1.23 -0.30
CA VAL A 73 1.86 0.72 -0.02
C VAL A 73 1.93 -0.04 1.30
N ILE A 74 1.28 0.46 2.37
CA ILE A 74 1.25 -0.25 3.67
C ILE A 74 0.57 -1.61 3.51
N TRP A 75 -0.52 -1.70 2.75
CA TRP A 75 -1.19 -2.98 2.47
C TRP A 75 -0.30 -3.95 1.70
N LEU A 76 0.40 -3.48 0.65
CA LEU A 76 1.37 -4.28 -0.11
C LEU A 76 2.49 -4.82 0.78
N CYS A 77 3.07 -3.97 1.62
CA CYS A 77 4.12 -4.38 2.55
C CYS A 77 3.60 -5.45 3.51
N ARG A 78 2.42 -5.25 4.12
CA ARG A 78 1.81 -6.25 5.00
C ARG A 78 1.63 -7.60 4.28
N LEU A 79 1.06 -7.59 3.08
CA LEU A 79 0.84 -8.80 2.29
C LEU A 79 2.17 -9.50 1.97
N ARG A 80 3.17 -8.78 1.48
CA ARG A 80 4.47 -9.36 1.14
C ARG A 80 5.20 -9.93 2.35
N ARG A 81 5.02 -9.33 3.53
CA ARG A 81 5.49 -9.92 4.79
C ARG A 81 4.76 -11.23 5.11
N ASN A 82 3.45 -11.32 4.92
CA ASN A 82 2.69 -12.56 5.10
C ASN A 82 3.17 -13.67 4.15
N MET A 83 3.58 -13.32 2.93
CA MET A 83 4.20 -14.25 1.98
C MET A 83 5.65 -14.62 2.32
N GLY A 84 6.26 -14.02 3.34
CA GLY A 84 7.69 -14.18 3.65
C GLY A 84 8.64 -13.52 2.64
N LYS A 85 8.15 -12.66 1.74
CA LYS A 85 8.96 -12.00 0.71
C LYS A 85 9.35 -10.60 1.18
N GLY A 86 10.58 -10.42 1.68
CA GLY A 86 11.11 -9.10 2.07
C GLY A 86 11.62 -8.25 0.91
N GLU A 87 11.96 -8.87 -0.22
CA GLU A 87 12.66 -8.20 -1.33
C GLU A 87 11.82 -7.08 -1.98
N GLY A 88 12.49 -5.96 -2.25
CA GLY A 88 11.89 -4.82 -2.94
C GLY A 88 10.82 -4.05 -2.14
N GLN A 89 10.67 -4.32 -0.83
CA GLN A 89 9.73 -3.55 0.02
C GLN A 89 10.28 -2.18 0.44
N LEU A 90 11.60 -2.06 0.66
CA LEU A 90 12.21 -0.81 1.15
C LEU A 90 11.91 0.42 0.28
N PRO A 91 12.03 0.35 -1.07
CA PRO A 91 11.72 1.50 -1.91
C PRO A 91 10.25 1.93 -1.79
N LEU A 92 9.34 0.96 -1.67
CA LEU A 92 7.91 1.21 -1.50
C LEU A 92 7.64 1.90 -0.16
N VAL A 93 8.13 1.34 0.95
CA VAL A 93 7.93 1.96 2.27
C VAL A 93 8.57 3.35 2.33
N GLY A 94 9.75 3.54 1.73
CA GLY A 94 10.39 4.85 1.61
C GLY A 94 9.57 5.88 0.84
N GLU A 95 8.92 5.49 -0.27
CA GLU A 95 8.00 6.33 -1.02
C GLU A 95 6.80 6.76 -0.15
N SER A 96 6.18 5.81 0.55
CA SER A 96 5.05 6.09 1.45
C SER A 96 5.43 7.03 2.61
N LEU A 97 6.61 6.81 3.22
CA LEU A 97 7.10 7.65 4.30
C LEU A 97 7.36 9.10 3.82
N ALA A 98 8.01 9.28 2.68
CA ALA A 98 8.25 10.61 2.09
C ALA A 98 6.94 11.34 1.77
N ILE A 99 5.91 10.61 1.34
CA ILE A 99 4.58 11.18 1.14
C ILE A 99 3.95 11.61 2.47
N CYS A 100 4.00 10.77 3.50
CA CYS A 100 3.45 11.09 4.82
C CYS A 100 4.16 12.31 5.43
N GLU A 101 5.48 12.42 5.27
CA GLU A 101 6.27 13.59 5.65
C GLU A 101 5.81 14.87 4.93
N ALA A 102 5.64 14.80 3.61
CA ALA A 102 5.19 15.94 2.81
C ALA A 102 3.76 16.38 3.16
N LEU A 103 2.91 15.45 3.63
CA LEU A 103 1.54 15.72 4.05
C LEU A 103 1.43 16.11 5.54
N GLY A 104 2.51 15.98 6.32
CA GLY A 104 2.48 16.14 7.77
C GLY A 104 1.64 15.06 8.49
N ASP A 105 1.41 13.91 7.85
CA ASP A 105 0.66 12.80 8.45
C ASP A 105 1.53 12.02 9.44
N GLN A 106 1.48 12.43 10.70
CA GLN A 106 2.24 11.83 11.79
C GLN A 106 1.91 10.35 12.00
N ARG A 107 0.64 9.94 11.82
CA ARG A 107 0.24 8.53 11.95
C ARG A 107 0.82 7.71 10.80
N GLY A 108 0.75 8.23 9.58
CA GLY A 108 1.37 7.63 8.40
C GLY A 108 2.87 7.45 8.57
N MET A 109 3.56 8.47 9.10
CA MET A 109 5.00 8.40 9.39
C MET A 109 5.35 7.33 10.42
N ILE A 110 4.61 7.25 11.54
CA ILE A 110 4.81 6.21 12.57
C ILE A 110 4.65 4.81 11.94
N ARG A 111 3.58 4.59 11.15
CA ARG A 111 3.37 3.32 10.45
C ARG A 111 4.48 3.02 9.44
N GLY A 112 4.97 4.03 8.73
CA GLY A 112 6.09 3.91 7.78
C GLY A 112 7.36 3.41 8.45
N HIS A 113 7.78 4.03 9.56
CA HIS A 113 8.94 3.58 10.33
C HIS A 113 8.76 2.19 10.93
N VAL A 114 7.58 1.85 11.44
CA VAL A 114 7.29 0.47 11.90
C VAL A 114 7.45 -0.53 10.76
N ASN A 115 6.95 -0.21 9.55
CA ASN A 115 7.09 -1.09 8.39
C ASN A 115 8.54 -1.21 7.92
N LEU A 116 9.34 -0.13 7.90
CA LEU A 116 10.79 -0.22 7.62
C LEU A 116 11.49 -1.14 8.63
N GLY A 117 11.16 -1.00 9.91
CA GLY A 117 11.68 -1.86 10.96
C GLY A 117 11.38 -3.34 10.71
N LEU A 118 10.16 -3.65 10.30
CA LEU A 118 9.74 -5.01 9.97
C LEU A 118 10.46 -5.56 8.73
N VAL A 119 10.63 -4.75 7.68
CA VAL A 119 11.36 -5.16 6.47
C VAL A 119 12.82 -5.46 6.80
N HIS A 120 13.49 -4.57 7.55
CA HIS A 120 14.86 -4.81 8.00
C HIS A 120 14.98 -6.07 8.86
N ALA A 121 14.01 -6.35 9.74
CA ALA A 121 14.01 -7.55 10.55
C ALA A 121 13.89 -8.82 9.70
N LEU A 122 13.04 -8.81 8.66
CA LEU A 122 12.90 -9.93 7.72
C LEU A 122 14.17 -10.21 6.92
N GLU A 123 14.96 -9.17 6.63
CA GLU A 123 16.27 -9.30 5.98
C GLU A 123 17.42 -9.60 6.97
N GLY A 124 17.12 -9.84 8.25
CA GLY A 124 18.13 -10.12 9.28
C GLY A 124 18.90 -8.89 9.77
N ARG A 125 18.55 -7.68 9.33
CA ARG A 125 19.20 -6.41 9.69
C ARG A 125 18.65 -5.84 10.99
N LEU A 126 18.81 -6.57 12.08
CA LEU A 126 18.21 -6.27 13.38
C LEU A 126 18.58 -4.89 13.95
N ALA A 127 19.81 -4.42 13.73
CA ALA A 127 20.25 -3.10 14.20
C ALA A 127 19.50 -1.97 13.49
N ALA A 128 19.32 -2.07 12.18
CA ALA A 128 18.53 -1.13 11.39
C ALA A 128 17.06 -1.19 11.80
N ALA A 129 16.51 -2.40 12.00
CA ALA A 129 15.15 -2.57 12.48
C ALA A 129 14.90 -1.86 13.82
N ALA A 130 15.81 -2.03 14.78
CA ALA A 130 15.72 -1.39 16.09
C ALA A 130 15.87 0.14 16.03
N ALA A 131 16.59 0.68 15.05
CA ALA A 131 16.67 2.12 14.84
C ALA A 131 15.36 2.70 14.32
N GLU A 132 14.73 2.02 13.36
CA GLU A 132 13.43 2.41 12.80
C GLU A 132 12.32 2.36 13.86
N TYR A 133 12.25 1.29 14.67
CA TYR A 133 11.27 1.22 15.75
C TYR A 133 11.47 2.31 16.81
N ARG A 134 12.73 2.65 17.14
CA ARG A 134 13.00 3.77 18.05
C ARG A 134 12.54 5.10 17.48
N THR A 135 12.70 5.30 16.18
CA THR A 135 12.21 6.50 15.50
C THR A 135 10.68 6.58 15.53
N ALA A 136 10.00 5.47 15.28
CA ALA A 136 8.54 5.39 15.39
C ALA A 136 8.04 5.70 16.81
N ILE A 137 8.67 5.13 17.84
CA ILE A 137 8.32 5.38 19.25
C ILE A 137 8.54 6.84 19.62
N ALA A 138 9.70 7.41 19.31
CA ALA A 138 9.99 8.81 19.61
C ALA A 138 9.02 9.77 18.91
N LEU A 139 8.57 9.42 17.70
CA LEU A 139 7.56 10.20 16.99
C LEU A 139 6.18 10.08 17.67
N ALA A 140 5.75 8.87 18.06
CA ALA A 140 4.52 8.64 18.78
C ALA A 140 4.47 9.41 20.11
N GLU A 141 5.55 9.36 20.90
CA GLU A 141 5.69 10.10 22.16
C GLU A 141 5.58 11.62 21.97
N ARG A 142 6.24 12.16 20.94
CA ARG A 142 6.20 13.60 20.62
C ARG A 142 4.83 14.09 20.15
N THR A 143 4.02 13.19 19.60
CA THR A 143 2.74 13.53 18.94
C THR A 143 1.52 13.09 19.76
N GLY A 144 1.72 12.33 20.84
CA GLY A 144 0.66 11.82 21.70
C GLY A 144 -0.20 10.75 21.03
N LEU A 145 0.38 10.00 20.08
CA LEU A 145 -0.29 8.99 19.25
C LEU A 145 -0.01 7.56 19.69
#